data_AF-A0A836W845-F1
#
_entry.id   AF-A0A836W845-F1
#
_cell.length_a   1.000
_cell.length_b   1.000
_cell.length_c   1.000
_cell.angle_alpha   90.00
_cell.angle_beta   90.00
_cell.angle_gamma   90.00
#
_symmetry.space_group_name_H-M   'P 1'
#
loop_
_entity.id
_entity.type
_entity.pdbx_description
1 polymer ?
#
loop_
_entity_poly.entity_id
_entity_poly.type
_entity_poly.pdbx_seq_one_letter_code
_entity_poly.pdbx_strand_id
1 'polypeptide(L)'
;MQEKRKLALTLVAVLRLREKGQPVTPRTVTEEAHSIIEQTEGRIDWGINREEYTVALATDLLHELVEMGVLEPHPETLETLDKKYRFRSYEEEEDAAKEALKVVAPLLQKVV
;
A
#
# COMPACT_ATOMS: atom_id res chain seq x y z
N MET A 1 10.19 -12.47 -3.40
CA MET A 1 10.20 -12.23 -1.94
C MET A 1 10.46 -10.77 -1.58
N GLN A 2 11.39 -10.08 -2.25
CA GLN A 2 11.68 -8.66 -1.99
C GLN A 2 10.49 -7.73 -2.25
N GLU A 3 9.71 -7.96 -3.31
CA GLU A 3 8.48 -7.20 -3.62
C GLU A 3 7.49 -7.15 -2.45
N LYS A 4 7.19 -8.29 -1.84
CA LYS A 4 6.28 -8.38 -0.69
C LYS A 4 6.78 -7.57 0.52
N ARG A 5 8.10 -7.44 0.68
CA ARG A 5 8.70 -6.66 1.77
C ARG A 5 8.62 -5.16 1.51
N LYS A 6 8.79 -4.73 0.25
CA LYS A 6 8.58 -3.34 -0.16
C LYS A 6 7.13 -2.92 0.05
N LEU A 7 6.17 -3.75 -0.38
CA LEU A 7 4.74 -3.54 -0.13
C LEU A 7 4.41 -3.47 1.37
N ALA A 8 5.00 -4.35 2.18
CA ALA A 8 4.81 -4.31 3.62
C ALA A 8 5.35 -3.01 4.25
N LEU A 9 6.53 -2.53 3.81
CA LEU A 9 7.07 -1.24 4.24
C LEU A 9 6.11 -0.10 3.88
N THR A 10 5.61 -0.07 2.65
CA THR A 10 4.64 0.93 2.18
C THR A 10 3.37 0.90 3.01
N LEU A 11 2.84 -0.29 3.31
CA LEU A 11 1.64 -0.44 4.13
C LEU A 11 1.86 0.05 5.56
N VAL A 12 2.99 -0.29 6.18
CA VAL A 12 3.33 0.22 7.53
C VAL A 12 3.46 1.73 7.53
N ALA A 13 4.09 2.31 6.50
CA ALA A 13 4.19 3.76 6.36
C ALA A 13 2.81 4.42 6.27
N VAL A 14 1.91 3.87 5.45
CA VAL A 14 0.52 4.36 5.32
C VAL A 14 -0.23 4.28 6.65
N LEU A 15 -0.13 3.16 7.37
CA LEU A 15 -0.80 2.99 8.66
C LEU A 15 -0.28 3.99 9.70
N ARG A 16 1.03 4.21 9.78
CA ARG A 16 1.61 5.23 10.67
C ARG A 16 1.16 6.64 10.34
N LEU A 17 1.08 7.00 9.05
CA LEU A 17 0.58 8.31 8.64
C LEU A 17 -0.88 8.51 9.05
N ARG A 18 -1.73 7.48 8.86
CA ARG A 18 -3.13 7.49 9.31
C ARG A 18 -3.25 7.64 10.83
N GLU A 19 -2.44 6.93 11.60
CA GLU A 19 -2.39 7.06 13.06
C GLU A 19 -1.99 8.48 13.50
N LYS A 20 -1.10 9.14 12.75
CA LYS A 20 -0.70 10.54 12.99
C LYS A 20 -1.70 11.58 12.48
N GLY A 21 -2.79 11.16 11.81
CA GLY A 21 -3.72 12.07 11.14
C GLY A 21 -3.08 12.85 9.99
N GLN A 22 -2.02 12.31 9.38
CA GLN A 22 -1.29 12.93 8.27
C GLN A 22 -1.81 12.43 6.92
N PRO A 23 -1.73 13.27 5.86
CA PRO A 23 -2.19 12.91 4.52
C PRO A 23 -1.38 11.75 3.94
N VAL A 24 -2.05 10.86 3.20
CA VAL A 24 -1.43 9.68 2.57
C VAL A 24 -1.18 9.99 1.10
N THR A 25 0.01 10.53 0.84
CA THR A 25 0.50 10.89 -0.49
C THR A 25 1.79 10.13 -0.78
N PRO A 26 2.19 9.93 -2.05
CA PRO A 26 3.47 9.29 -2.35
C PRO A 26 4.66 9.96 -1.66
N ARG A 27 4.64 11.30 -1.53
CA ARG A 27 5.70 12.05 -0.85
C ARG A 27 5.74 11.74 0.65
N THR A 28 4.62 11.86 1.35
CA THR A 28 4.58 11.61 2.80
C THR A 28 4.86 10.15 3.12
N VAL A 29 4.44 9.23 2.25
CA VAL A 29 4.76 7.80 2.35
C VAL A 29 6.26 7.54 2.16
N THR A 30 6.93 8.22 1.21
CA THR A 30 8.39 8.13 1.09
C THR A 30 9.11 8.63 2.34
N GLU A 31 8.71 9.79 2.86
CA GLU A 31 9.29 10.38 4.08
C GLU A 31 9.11 9.46 5.29
N GLU A 32 7.92 8.87 5.47
CA GLU A 32 7.65 7.93 6.56
C GLU A 32 8.39 6.59 6.36
N ALA A 33 8.45 6.08 5.13
CA ALA A 33 9.18 4.85 4.82
C ALA A 33 10.69 5.00 5.09
N HIS A 34 11.28 6.17 4.78
CA HIS A 34 12.66 6.49 5.14
C HIS A 34 12.85 6.47 6.65
N SER A 35 11.93 7.09 7.40
CA SER A 35 11.98 7.09 8.85
C SER A 35 11.88 5.68 9.43
N ILE A 36 11.04 4.81 8.87
CA ILE A 36 10.93 3.40 9.28
C ILE A 36 12.23 2.65 9.00
N ILE A 37 12.82 2.80 7.81
CA ILE A 37 14.08 2.15 7.45
C ILE A 37 15.18 2.56 8.44
N GLU A 38 15.33 3.85 8.73
CA GLU A 38 16.32 4.36 9.69
C GLU A 38 16.07 3.82 11.11
N GLN A 39 14.83 3.81 11.59
CA GLN A 39 14.48 3.30 12.92
C GLN A 39 14.67 1.79 13.09
N THR A 40 14.64 1.05 11.98
CA THR A 40 14.69 -0.41 11.96
C THR A 40 15.98 -0.96 11.36
N GLU A 41 16.97 -0.07 11.13
CA GLU A 41 18.26 -0.43 10.54
C GLU A 41 18.93 -1.56 11.33
N GLY A 42 19.37 -2.59 10.61
CA GLY A 42 19.99 -3.79 11.19
C GLY A 42 19.03 -4.73 11.94
N ARG A 43 17.74 -4.40 12.04
CA ARG A 43 16.72 -5.23 12.72
C ARG A 43 15.73 -5.86 11.76
N ILE A 44 15.30 -5.12 10.74
CA ILE A 44 14.33 -5.59 9.75
C ILE A 44 14.90 -5.36 8.35
N ASP A 45 14.92 -6.41 7.54
CA ASP A 45 15.25 -6.33 6.12
C ASP A 45 13.98 -6.10 5.30
N TRP A 46 13.77 -4.84 4.90
CA TRP A 46 12.66 -4.42 4.04
C TRP A 46 12.88 -4.74 2.55
N GLY A 47 14.03 -5.30 2.17
CA GLY A 47 14.37 -5.61 0.79
C GLY A 47 14.61 -4.37 -0.08
N ILE A 48 14.86 -3.22 0.56
CA ILE A 48 15.18 -1.93 -0.06
C ILE A 48 15.87 -1.02 0.96
N ASN A 49 16.84 -0.23 0.52
CA ASN A 49 17.45 0.81 1.35
C ASN A 49 16.72 2.16 1.20
N ARG A 50 17.15 3.15 1.98
CA ARG A 50 16.53 4.48 2.01
C ARG A 50 16.66 5.19 0.65
N GLU A 51 17.85 5.14 0.05
CA GLU A 51 18.17 5.82 -1.21
C GLU A 51 17.38 5.25 -2.40
N GLU A 52 17.09 3.95 -2.37
CA GLU A 52 16.32 3.23 -3.38
C GLU A 52 14.81 3.47 -3.25
N TYR A 53 14.32 3.79 -2.04
CA TYR A 53 12.90 4.05 -1.79
C TYR A 53 12.51 5.46 -2.24
N THR A 54 12.15 5.61 -3.52
CA THR A 54 11.82 6.92 -4.12
C THR A 54 10.32 7.22 -4.11
N VAL A 55 9.95 8.48 -4.40
CA VAL A 55 8.53 8.89 -4.58
C VAL A 55 7.87 8.14 -5.74
N ALA A 56 8.61 7.88 -6.82
CA ALA A 56 8.11 7.11 -7.95
C ALA A 56 7.77 5.68 -7.52
N LEU A 57 8.68 5.03 -6.78
CA LEU A 57 8.42 3.70 -6.25
C LEU A 57 7.25 3.69 -5.26
N ALA A 58 7.17 4.67 -4.36
CA ALA A 58 6.03 4.80 -3.45
C ALA A 58 4.71 4.94 -4.20
N THR A 59 4.69 5.65 -5.33
CA THR A 59 3.50 5.76 -6.19
C THR A 59 3.10 4.40 -6.76
N ASP A 60 4.06 3.65 -7.33
CA ASP A 60 3.78 2.33 -7.90
C ASP A 60 3.30 1.33 -6.83
N LEU A 61 3.92 1.33 -5.64
CA LEU A 61 3.54 0.43 -4.54
C LEU A 61 2.19 0.80 -3.91
N LEU A 62 1.88 2.09 -3.78
CA LEU A 62 0.54 2.52 -3.35
C LEU A 62 -0.53 2.07 -4.34
N HIS A 63 -0.24 2.17 -5.64
CA HIS A 63 -1.15 1.68 -6.67
C HIS A 63 -1.37 0.17 -6.55
N GLU A 64 -0.30 -0.61 -6.39
CA GLU A 64 -0.39 -2.05 -6.20
C GLU A 64 -1.21 -2.41 -4.94
N LEU A 65 -1.03 -1.69 -3.83
CA LEU A 65 -1.84 -1.88 -2.61
C LEU A 65 -3.33 -1.58 -2.82
N VAL A 66 -3.66 -0.61 -3.67
CA VAL A 66 -5.05 -0.29 -4.04
C VAL A 66 -5.61 -1.36 -4.98
N GLU A 67 -4.86 -1.80 -6.00
CA GLU A 67 -5.28 -2.85 -6.94
C GLU A 67 -5.52 -4.18 -6.22
N MET A 68 -4.74 -4.48 -5.17
CA MET A 68 -4.92 -5.67 -4.33
C MET A 68 -6.10 -5.54 -3.34
N GLY A 69 -6.77 -4.38 -3.25
CA GLY A 69 -7.84 -4.13 -2.28
C GLY A 69 -7.37 -4.01 -0.83
N VAL A 70 -6.07 -3.81 -0.59
CA VAL A 70 -5.49 -3.66 0.76
C VAL A 70 -5.68 -2.23 1.27
N LEU A 71 -5.67 -1.25 0.36
CA LEU A 71 -5.93 0.15 0.68
C LEU A 71 -7.13 0.68 -0.11
N GLU A 72 -8.02 1.38 0.58
CA GLU A 72 -9.04 2.19 -0.10
C GLU A 72 -8.39 3.43 -0.71
N PRO A 73 -8.77 3.79 -1.95
CA PRO A 73 -8.25 4.98 -2.60
C PRO A 73 -8.84 6.23 -1.92
N HIS A 74 -8.00 7.00 -1.23
CA HIS A 74 -8.41 8.31 -0.71
C HIS A 74 -8.29 9.39 -1.81
N PRO A 75 -9.06 10.49 -1.73
CA PRO A 75 -9.03 11.58 -2.70
C PRO A 75 -7.61 12.10 -3.01
N GLU A 76 -6.79 12.23 -1.97
CA GLU A 76 -5.39 12.69 -2.06
C GLU A 76 -4.49 11.69 -2.84
N THR A 77 -4.79 10.40 -2.71
CA THR A 77 -4.12 9.32 -3.44
C THR A 77 -4.63 9.26 -4.89
N LEU A 78 -5.93 9.48 -5.11
CA LEU A 78 -6.58 9.52 -6.42
C LEU A 78 -6.07 10.67 -7.29
N GLU A 79 -5.95 11.89 -6.77
CA GLU A 79 -5.43 13.05 -7.54
C GLU A 79 -4.03 12.80 -8.13
N THR A 80 -3.24 11.95 -7.47
CA THR A 80 -1.89 11.60 -7.90
C THR A 80 -1.87 10.40 -8.84
N LEU A 81 -2.80 9.46 -8.71
CA LEU A 81 -2.92 8.25 -9.52
C LEU A 81 -3.69 8.48 -10.85
N ASP A 82 -4.63 9.44 -10.88
CA ASP A 82 -5.53 9.70 -12.01
C ASP A 82 -4.82 10.23 -13.26
N LYS A 83 -3.57 10.72 -13.13
CA LYS A 83 -2.76 11.13 -14.30
C LYS A 83 -2.20 9.96 -15.12
N LYS A 84 -2.22 8.72 -14.60
CA LYS A 84 -1.64 7.56 -15.29
C LYS A 84 -2.66 6.47 -15.62
N TYR A 85 -3.77 6.36 -14.87
CA TYR A 85 -4.79 5.35 -15.12
C TYR A 85 -6.19 5.92 -14.93
N ARG A 86 -6.98 5.92 -16.01
CA ARG A 86 -8.44 5.87 -15.93
C ARG A 86 -8.77 4.68 -15.01
N PHE A 87 -9.18 4.95 -13.79
CA PHE A 87 -9.80 3.94 -12.94
C PHE A 87 -10.88 3.25 -13.79
N ARG A 88 -10.71 1.97 -14.09
CA ARG A 88 -11.82 1.16 -14.57
C ARG A 88 -12.82 1.17 -13.42
N SER A 89 -13.86 2.00 -13.56
CA SER A 89 -15.03 1.93 -12.72
C SER A 89 -15.57 0.51 -12.83
N TYR A 90 -15.31 -0.31 -11.82
CA TYR A 90 -16.23 -1.41 -11.53
C TYR A 90 -17.46 -0.72 -10.95
N GLU A 91 -18.35 -0.30 -11.85
CA GLU A 91 -19.74 -0.07 -11.50
C GLU A 91 -20.26 -1.41 -11.00
N GLU A 92 -20.42 -1.54 -9.68
CA GLU A 92 -21.16 -2.53 -8.90
C GLU A 92 -20.35 -2.98 -7.67
N GLU A 93 -20.50 -2.23 -6.57
CA GLU A 93 -19.96 -2.51 -5.22
C GLU A 93 -20.28 -3.94 -4.71
N GLU A 94 -21.27 -4.63 -5.29
CA GLU A 94 -21.63 -6.00 -4.92
C GLU A 94 -20.61 -7.06 -5.33
N ASP A 95 -19.83 -6.83 -6.40
CA ASP A 95 -18.93 -7.85 -6.95
C ASP A 95 -17.56 -7.87 -6.25
N ALA A 96 -17.07 -6.73 -5.78
CA ALA A 96 -15.80 -6.64 -5.05
C ALA A 96 -15.86 -7.41 -3.72
N ALA A 97 -16.97 -7.29 -2.98
CA ALA A 97 -17.17 -8.01 -1.72
C ALA A 97 -17.30 -9.54 -1.94
N LYS A 98 -17.96 -9.96 -3.02
CA LYS A 98 -18.09 -11.39 -3.39
C LYS A 98 -16.77 -12.00 -3.84
N GLU A 99 -15.96 -11.28 -4.62
CA GLU A 99 -14.63 -11.74 -5.02
C GLU A 99 -13.65 -11.78 -3.84
N ALA A 100 -13.67 -10.76 -2.98
CA ALA A 100 -12.89 -10.79 -1.73
C ALA A 100 -13.27 -12.00 -0.86
N LEU A 101 -14.56 -12.33 -0.75
CA LEU A 101 -15.01 -13.52 -0.02
C LEU A 101 -14.51 -14.83 -0.64
N LYS A 102 -14.46 -14.96 -1.97
CA LYS A 102 -13.96 -16.17 -2.63
C LYS A 102 -12.47 -16.40 -2.40
N VAL A 103 -11.68 -15.33 -2.33
CA VAL A 103 -10.24 -15.40 -2.08
C VAL A 103 -9.94 -15.67 -0.60
N VAL A 104 -10.74 -15.09 0.31
CA VAL A 104 -10.50 -15.18 1.76
C VAL A 104 -11.13 -16.45 2.38
N ALA A 105 -12.23 -16.97 1.84
CA ALA A 105 -12.92 -18.15 2.40
C ALA A 105 -12.06 -19.42 2.51
N PRO A 106 -11.20 -19.78 1.52
CA PRO A 106 -10.30 -20.92 1.65
C PRO A 106 -9.17 -20.72 2.68
N LEU A 107 -8.85 -19.47 3.01
CA LEU A 107 -7.82 -19.12 3.99
C LEU A 107 -8.35 -19.17 5.43
N LEU A 108 -9.63 -18.86 5.63
CA LEU A 108 -10.29 -18.96 6.94
C LEU A 108 -10.62 -20.40 7.35
N GLN A 109 -10.85 -21.31 6.40
CA GLN A 109 -11.08 -22.74 6.70
C GLN A 109 -9.84 -23.50 7.18
N LYS A 110 -8.63 -22.91 7.07
CA LYS A 110 -7.40 -23.51 7.61
C LYS A 110 -7.08 -23.10 9.06
N VAL A 111 -7.96 -22.32 9.69
CA VAL A 111 -7.78 -21.77 11.05
C VAL A 111 -8.77 -22.43 12.05
N VAL A 112 -9.43 -23.52 11.67
CA VAL A 112 -10.22 -24.37 12.59
C VAL A 112 -9.71 -25.80 12.53
#